data_AF-A0A917JW47-F1
#
_entry.id   AF-A0A917JW47-F1
#
_cell.length_a   1.000
_cell.length_b   1.000
_cell.length_c   1.000
_cell.angle_alpha   90.00
_cell.angle_beta   90.00
_cell.angle_gamma   90.00
#
_symmetry.space_group_name_H-M   'P 1'
#
loop_
_entity.id
_entity.type
_entity.pdbx_description
1 polymer ?
#
loop_
_entity_poly.entity_id
_entity_poly.type
_entity_poly.pdbx_seq_one_letter_code
_entity_poly.pdbx_strand_id
1 'polypeptide(L)'
;MRNRLASITPWHFMITMCLMLGFVQIANATTINPNMITYDRYYADQASREQNILRYPNPTPEHTQHVLTLAKNAEEATLKIEIQIGRTQAVDCNKHSLMGTVNNETLKGWGFQYYVVENVQQGPSTMMACFDKATTNKFLFLPRSLFVPYNSQLPIVIYTPSDIQIRYRLWTTTAEFQHSE
;
A
#
# COMPACT_ATOMS: atom_id res chain seq x y z
N MET A 1 68.47 61.27 12.35
CA MET A 1 67.91 62.43 13.07
C MET A 1 66.45 62.59 12.67
N ARG A 2 65.54 62.67 13.66
CA ARG A 2 64.11 63.04 13.57
C ARG A 2 63.20 62.08 12.79
N ASN A 3 61.93 61.88 13.09
CA ASN A 3 61.08 61.86 14.30
C ASN A 3 59.65 61.80 13.74
N ARG A 4 58.77 60.97 14.33
CA ARG A 4 57.29 61.18 14.48
C ARG A 4 56.47 61.21 13.16
N LEU A 5 55.18 60.86 13.10
CA LEU A 5 54.11 60.35 13.98
C LEU A 5 52.89 60.03 13.08
N ALA A 6 51.86 59.40 13.67
CA ALA A 6 50.43 59.44 13.32
C ALA A 6 49.93 58.40 12.28
N SER A 7 48.70 57.86 12.34
CA SER A 7 47.62 57.76 13.33
C SER A 7 46.45 56.97 12.70
N ILE A 8 45.80 56.09 13.48
CA ILE A 8 44.35 55.80 13.55
C ILE A 8 43.59 55.37 12.27
N THR A 9 42.97 54.17 12.31
CA THR A 9 41.51 53.96 12.34
C THR A 9 41.14 52.48 12.55
N PRO A 10 40.09 52.14 13.33
CA PRO A 10 39.72 50.75 13.63
C PRO A 10 38.56 50.25 12.76
N TRP A 11 38.60 48.98 12.35
CA TRP A 11 37.49 48.27 11.71
C TRP A 11 36.95 47.18 12.65
N HIS A 12 35.67 47.34 13.00
CA HIS A 12 34.62 46.35 13.29
C HIS A 12 35.02 44.86 13.43
N PHE A 13 34.51 44.17 14.46
CA PHE A 13 33.59 43.04 14.30
C PHE A 13 33.01 42.59 15.66
N MET A 14 31.71 42.79 15.84
CA MET A 14 30.89 42.21 16.90
C MET A 14 30.55 40.76 16.55
N ILE A 15 30.93 39.77 17.37
CA ILE A 15 30.26 38.46 17.43
C ILE A 15 30.45 37.92 18.85
N THR A 16 29.37 37.64 19.59
CA THR A 16 29.17 36.42 20.41
C THR A 16 27.76 36.46 20.97
N MET A 17 26.86 35.63 20.43
CA MET A 17 25.54 35.35 21.02
C MET A 17 25.27 33.85 20.96
N CYS A 18 24.62 33.37 22.03
CA CYS A 18 23.70 32.24 22.11
C CYS A 18 24.26 30.89 22.62
N LEU A 19 24.03 30.67 23.92
CA LEU A 19 23.98 29.36 24.60
C LEU A 19 22.88 28.50 23.98
N MET A 20 23.24 27.35 23.42
CA MET A 20 22.30 26.32 22.96
C MET A 20 21.99 25.37 24.11
N LEU A 21 20.78 25.48 24.66
CA LEU A 21 20.16 24.45 25.49
C LEU A 21 19.91 23.20 24.61
N GLY A 22 20.37 22.05 25.08
CA GLY A 22 20.29 20.78 24.38
C GLY A 22 18.85 20.33 24.11
N PHE A 23 18.62 19.93 22.87
CA PHE A 23 17.41 19.21 22.47
C PHE A 23 17.52 17.76 22.96
N VAL A 24 16.55 17.30 23.76
CA VAL A 24 16.30 15.87 23.95
C VAL A 24 15.69 15.34 22.65
N GLN A 25 16.41 14.49 21.93
CA GLN A 25 15.85 13.73 20.82
C GLN A 25 15.08 12.52 21.36
N ILE A 26 13.75 12.55 21.26
CA ILE A 26 12.91 11.36 21.42
C ILE A 26 12.95 10.64 20.07
N ALA A 27 13.71 9.54 19.98
CA ALA A 27 13.69 8.58 18.88
C ALA A 27 12.67 7.47 19.22
N ASN A 28 11.84 6.91 18.34
CA ASN A 28 11.59 7.07 16.92
C ASN A 28 10.12 6.66 16.68
N ALA A 29 9.36 7.42 15.90
CA ALA A 29 8.21 6.84 15.21
C ALA A 29 8.76 5.77 14.25
N THR A 30 8.24 4.55 14.31
CA THR A 30 8.54 3.49 13.34
C THR A 30 8.23 4.00 11.94
N THR A 31 9.27 4.41 11.22
CA THR A 31 9.17 4.82 9.83
C THR A 31 8.82 3.58 9.02
N ILE A 32 7.54 3.40 8.72
CA ILE A 32 7.09 2.42 7.74
C ILE A 32 7.80 2.77 6.43
N ASN A 33 8.78 1.95 6.04
CA ASN A 33 9.51 2.13 4.79
C ASN A 33 8.50 2.11 3.63
N PRO A 34 8.44 3.16 2.77
CA PRO A 34 7.46 3.24 1.69
C PRO A 34 7.56 2.10 0.66
N ASN A 35 8.63 1.29 0.70
CA ASN A 35 8.93 0.25 -0.28
C ASN A 35 8.78 -1.19 0.24
N MET A 36 7.89 -1.48 1.19
CA MET A 36 7.70 -2.86 1.69
C MET A 36 6.90 -3.78 0.76
N ILE A 37 6.21 -3.23 -0.24
CA ILE A 37 5.40 -4.01 -1.19
C ILE A 37 5.72 -3.51 -2.60
N THR A 38 6.23 -4.40 -3.45
CA THR A 38 6.36 -4.19 -4.89
C THR A 38 5.14 -4.77 -5.59
N TYR A 39 4.64 -4.09 -6.61
CA TYR A 39 3.46 -4.49 -7.37
C TYR A 39 3.77 -4.64 -8.85
N ASP A 40 3.43 -5.82 -9.36
CA ASP A 40 3.52 -6.17 -10.77
C ASP A 40 2.17 -6.69 -11.26
N ARG A 41 1.92 -6.51 -12.57
CA ARG A 41 0.72 -7.03 -13.23
C ARG A 41 1.07 -7.67 -14.55
N TYR A 42 0.38 -8.77 -14.85
CA TYR A 42 0.59 -9.55 -16.06
C TYR A 42 -0.72 -9.82 -16.78
N TYR A 43 -0.65 -9.82 -18.11
CA TYR A 43 -1.76 -10.13 -19.02
C TYR A 43 -1.44 -11.38 -19.85
N ALA A 44 -2.46 -11.95 -20.47
CA ALA A 44 -2.33 -13.20 -21.22
C ALA A 44 -1.39 -13.12 -22.44
N ASP A 45 -1.23 -11.93 -23.01
CA ASP A 45 -0.41 -11.67 -24.21
C ASP A 45 1.06 -11.36 -23.89
N GLN A 46 1.43 -11.21 -22.62
CA GLN A 46 2.78 -10.84 -22.24
C GLN A 46 3.73 -12.04 -22.26
N ALA A 47 4.82 -11.89 -23.03
CA ALA A 47 5.80 -12.97 -23.28
C ALA A 47 6.72 -13.27 -22.09
N SER A 48 6.87 -12.36 -21.12
CA SER A 48 7.80 -12.53 -20.00
C SER A 48 7.17 -12.18 -18.66
N ARG A 49 7.28 -13.11 -17.71
CA ARG A 49 6.89 -13.00 -16.31
C ARG A 49 8.13 -13.24 -15.43
N GLU A 50 8.14 -12.71 -14.20
CA GLU A 50 9.24 -12.97 -13.28
C GLU A 50 9.39 -14.47 -12.96
N GLN A 51 10.63 -14.93 -12.73
CA GLN A 51 10.95 -16.35 -12.51
C GLN A 51 10.25 -16.96 -11.30
N ASN A 52 10.09 -16.17 -10.22
CA ASN A 52 9.42 -16.54 -8.97
C ASN A 52 7.91 -16.82 -9.15
N ILE A 53 7.28 -16.34 -10.22
CA ILE A 53 5.84 -16.53 -10.48
C ILE A 53 5.53 -17.49 -11.63
N LEU A 54 6.55 -18.01 -12.33
CA LEU A 54 6.36 -18.93 -13.47
C LEU A 54 5.63 -20.23 -13.11
N ARG A 55 5.61 -20.60 -11.82
CA ARG A 55 4.89 -21.80 -11.33
C ARG A 55 3.39 -21.57 -11.25
N TYR A 56 2.95 -20.32 -11.12
CA TYR A 56 1.54 -19.97 -11.13
C TYR A 56 1.02 -19.95 -12.58
N PRO A 57 -0.23 -20.39 -12.82
CA PRO A 57 -0.85 -20.35 -14.15
C PRO A 57 -0.71 -18.99 -14.83
N ASN A 58 -0.65 -18.98 -16.16
CA ASN A 58 -0.77 -17.73 -16.88
C ASN A 58 -2.21 -17.20 -16.75
N PRO A 59 -2.41 -15.87 -16.67
CA PRO A 59 -3.75 -15.29 -16.74
C PRO A 59 -4.40 -15.62 -18.10
N THR A 60 -5.73 -15.80 -18.11
CA THR A 60 -6.51 -15.88 -19.35
C THR A 60 -6.71 -14.47 -19.94
N PRO A 61 -7.12 -14.31 -21.22
CA PRO A 61 -7.35 -12.98 -21.81
C PRO A 61 -8.38 -12.12 -21.05
N GLU A 62 -9.30 -12.75 -20.33
CA GLU A 62 -10.35 -12.12 -19.53
C GLU A 62 -9.88 -11.76 -18.12
N HIS A 63 -8.67 -12.19 -17.73
CA HIS A 63 -8.12 -11.97 -16.42
C HIS A 63 -6.82 -11.16 -16.45
N THR A 64 -6.60 -10.40 -15.38
CA THR A 64 -5.32 -9.80 -15.04
C THR A 64 -4.74 -10.53 -13.84
N GLN A 65 -3.45 -10.89 -13.91
CA GLN A 65 -2.72 -11.42 -12.76
C GLN A 65 -2.00 -10.28 -12.04
N HIS A 66 -2.35 -10.06 -10.78
CA HIS A 66 -1.69 -9.14 -9.88
C HIS A 66 -0.72 -9.89 -8.96
N VAL A 67 0.48 -9.35 -8.78
CA VAL A 67 1.53 -9.92 -7.93
C VAL A 67 2.01 -8.86 -6.95
N LEU A 68 1.91 -9.16 -5.66
CA LEU A 68 2.48 -8.35 -4.59
C LEU A 68 3.68 -9.08 -4.00
N THR A 69 4.88 -8.54 -4.20
CA THR A 69 6.12 -9.05 -3.63
C THR A 69 6.46 -8.27 -2.38
N LEU A 70 6.67 -8.97 -1.27
CA LEU A 70 6.88 -8.35 0.04
C LEU A 70 8.37 -8.30 0.37
N ALA A 71 8.85 -7.15 0.85
CA ALA A 71 10.22 -7.03 1.33
C ALA A 71 10.42 -7.83 2.63
N LYS A 72 11.61 -8.38 2.85
CA LYS A 72 11.90 -9.09 4.10
C LYS A 72 11.78 -8.16 5.30
N ASN A 73 11.07 -8.59 6.34
CA ASN A 73 10.97 -7.86 7.60
C ASN A 73 11.33 -8.79 8.78
N ALA A 74 11.79 -8.23 9.91
CA ALA A 74 12.07 -9.01 11.11
C ALA A 74 10.79 -9.33 11.91
N GLU A 75 9.76 -8.48 11.80
CA GLU A 75 8.54 -8.54 12.60
C GLU A 75 7.32 -8.96 11.75
N GLU A 76 7.49 -9.89 10.80
CA GLU A 76 6.41 -10.29 9.87
C GLU A 76 5.14 -10.77 10.59
N ALA A 77 5.28 -11.36 11.79
CA ALA A 77 4.15 -11.85 12.58
C ALA A 77 3.17 -10.75 13.04
N THR A 78 3.62 -9.49 13.15
CA THR A 78 2.78 -8.34 13.52
C THR A 78 2.20 -7.64 12.30
N LEU A 79 2.57 -8.08 11.10
CA LEU A 79 2.21 -7.46 9.83
C LEU A 79 1.14 -8.27 9.09
N LYS A 80 0.23 -7.55 8.42
CA LYS A 80 -0.78 -8.13 7.51
C LYS A 80 -0.99 -7.24 6.31
N ILE A 81 -1.36 -7.82 5.18
CA ILE A 81 -1.77 -7.07 4.00
C ILE A 81 -3.30 -7.07 3.95
N GLU A 82 -3.90 -5.88 3.85
CA GLU A 82 -5.30 -5.74 3.48
C GLU A 82 -5.40 -5.39 2.00
N ILE A 83 -6.25 -6.10 1.26
CA ILE A 83 -6.44 -5.94 -0.16
C ILE A 83 -7.93 -5.72 -0.44
N GLN A 84 -8.24 -4.59 -1.06
CA GLN A 84 -9.55 -4.28 -1.60
C GLN A 84 -9.58 -4.61 -3.09
N ILE A 85 -10.63 -5.29 -3.52
CA ILE A 85 -10.83 -5.73 -4.91
C ILE A 85 -12.05 -4.99 -5.44
N GLY A 86 -11.89 -4.25 -6.54
CA GLY A 86 -12.93 -3.35 -7.00
C GLY A 86 -12.62 -2.60 -8.29
N ARG A 87 -13.47 -1.65 -8.66
CA ARG A 87 -13.24 -0.77 -9.82
C ARG A 87 -13.64 0.66 -9.51
N THR A 88 -12.98 1.60 -10.17
CA THR A 88 -13.37 3.01 -10.12
C THR A 88 -14.49 3.25 -11.13
N GLN A 89 -15.62 3.80 -10.68
CA GLN A 89 -16.72 4.20 -11.55
C GLN A 89 -17.40 5.48 -11.06
N ALA A 90 -18.00 6.21 -11.99
CA ALA A 90 -18.77 7.40 -11.70
C ALA A 90 -20.09 7.00 -11.01
N VAL A 91 -20.31 7.51 -9.80
CA VAL A 91 -21.52 7.24 -9.01
C VAL A 91 -22.12 8.49 -8.42
N ASP A 92 -23.40 8.42 -8.10
CA ASP A 92 -24.15 9.46 -7.42
C ASP A 92 -23.78 9.56 -5.91
N CYS A 93 -24.66 10.21 -5.15
CA CYS A 93 -24.51 10.40 -3.71
C CYS A 93 -24.69 9.10 -2.89
N ASN A 94 -25.22 8.03 -3.47
CA ASN A 94 -25.47 6.80 -2.76
C ASN A 94 -24.16 6.07 -2.40
N LYS A 95 -24.24 5.22 -1.36
CA LYS A 95 -23.17 4.29 -1.05
C LYS A 95 -23.36 3.06 -1.91
N HIS A 96 -22.46 2.88 -2.87
CA HIS A 96 -22.45 1.72 -3.75
C HIS A 96 -21.39 0.72 -3.32
N SER A 97 -21.67 -0.55 -3.59
CA SER A 97 -20.73 -1.66 -3.40
C SER A 97 -20.69 -2.53 -4.65
N LEU A 98 -19.72 -3.43 -4.71
CA LEU A 98 -19.74 -4.56 -5.65
C LEU A 98 -20.18 -5.83 -4.91
N MET A 99 -20.54 -6.85 -5.67
CA MET A 99 -20.63 -8.22 -5.18
C MET A 99 -19.76 -9.12 -6.07
N GLY A 100 -19.31 -10.25 -5.54
CA GLY A 100 -18.42 -11.17 -6.23
C GLY A 100 -17.81 -12.19 -5.27
N THR A 101 -17.06 -13.13 -5.82
CA THR A 101 -16.46 -14.23 -5.06
C THR A 101 -14.94 -14.14 -5.14
N VAL A 102 -14.27 -14.41 -4.02
CA VAL A 102 -12.81 -14.54 -3.94
C VAL A 102 -12.51 -15.96 -3.48
N ASN A 103 -12.03 -16.79 -4.40
CA ASN A 103 -11.65 -18.17 -4.14
C ASN A 103 -10.17 -18.23 -3.73
N ASN A 104 -9.87 -18.98 -2.67
CA ASN A 104 -8.50 -19.27 -2.27
C ASN A 104 -8.13 -20.64 -2.83
N GLU A 105 -7.28 -20.66 -3.84
CA GLU A 105 -6.89 -21.83 -4.60
C GLU A 105 -5.49 -22.28 -4.22
N THR A 106 -5.28 -23.60 -4.21
CA THR A 106 -3.98 -24.19 -3.92
C THR A 106 -3.31 -24.67 -5.21
N LEU A 107 -2.09 -24.19 -5.45
CA LEU A 107 -1.26 -24.59 -6.57
C LEU A 107 -0.85 -26.06 -6.43
N LYS A 108 -1.41 -26.92 -7.28
CA LYS A 108 -1.16 -28.37 -7.27
C LYS A 108 0.34 -28.67 -7.40
N GLY A 109 0.83 -29.58 -6.55
CA GLY A 109 2.25 -29.97 -6.50
C GLY A 109 3.16 -29.05 -5.68
N TRP A 110 2.73 -27.83 -5.36
CA TRP A 110 3.53 -26.86 -4.60
C TRP A 110 2.91 -26.49 -3.25
N GLY A 111 1.58 -26.54 -3.13
CA GLY A 111 0.88 -26.16 -1.90
C GLY A 111 0.79 -24.64 -1.68
N PHE A 112 1.25 -23.82 -2.62
CA PHE A 112 1.15 -22.36 -2.54
C PHE A 112 -0.29 -21.89 -2.77
N GLN A 113 -0.72 -20.88 -2.02
CA GLN A 113 -2.04 -20.29 -2.15
C GLN A 113 -2.03 -19.14 -3.15
N TYR A 114 -3.10 -19.01 -3.93
CA TYR A 114 -3.38 -17.86 -4.77
C TYR A 114 -4.87 -17.57 -4.80
N TYR A 115 -5.25 -16.37 -5.22
CA TYR A 115 -6.65 -15.94 -5.18
C TYR A 115 -7.21 -15.78 -6.58
N VAL A 116 -8.44 -16.26 -6.81
CA VAL A 116 -9.17 -16.05 -8.06
C VAL A 116 -10.45 -15.29 -7.74
N VAL A 117 -10.65 -14.16 -8.41
CA VAL A 117 -11.83 -13.31 -8.25
C VAL A 117 -12.78 -13.57 -9.41
N GLU A 118 -14.02 -13.92 -9.10
CA GLU A 118 -15.03 -14.27 -10.09
C GLU A 118 -16.36 -13.60 -9.80
N ASN A 119 -17.24 -13.58 -10.81
CA ASN A 119 -18.63 -13.14 -10.71
C ASN A 119 -18.78 -11.71 -10.15
N VAL A 120 -17.87 -10.80 -10.52
CA VAL A 120 -17.90 -9.42 -10.03
C VAL A 120 -19.01 -8.63 -10.74
N GLN A 121 -19.99 -8.18 -9.96
CA GLN A 121 -21.19 -7.48 -10.44
C GLN A 121 -21.52 -6.27 -9.55
N GLN A 122 -22.47 -5.45 -10.00
CA GLN A 122 -22.97 -4.34 -9.19
C GLN A 122 -23.62 -4.87 -7.92
N GLY A 123 -23.14 -4.41 -6.76
CA GLY A 123 -23.65 -4.78 -5.46
C GLY A 123 -24.82 -3.89 -5.01
N PRO A 124 -25.29 -4.08 -3.77
CA PRO A 124 -26.32 -3.21 -3.20
C PRO A 124 -25.85 -1.75 -3.15
N SER A 125 -26.83 -0.86 -3.26
CA SER A 125 -26.67 0.58 -3.08
C SER A 125 -27.74 1.13 -2.14
N THR A 126 -27.45 2.23 -1.47
CA THR A 126 -28.47 2.96 -0.71
C THR A 126 -29.48 3.62 -1.65
N MET A 127 -30.63 4.03 -1.12
CA MET A 127 -31.70 4.70 -1.89
C MET A 127 -31.97 6.12 -1.36
N MET A 128 -30.91 6.89 -1.12
CA MET A 128 -31.03 8.31 -0.74
C MET A 128 -31.38 9.16 -1.98
N ALA A 129 -32.16 10.21 -1.77
CA ALA A 129 -32.45 11.18 -2.82
C ALA A 129 -31.20 12.02 -3.12
N CYS A 130 -30.65 11.88 -4.33
CA CYS A 130 -29.57 12.71 -4.83
C CYS A 130 -30.15 13.89 -5.63
N PHE A 131 -30.28 15.05 -4.98
CA PHE A 131 -30.78 16.26 -5.62
C PHE A 131 -29.78 16.89 -6.58
N ASP A 132 -28.49 16.74 -6.26
CA ASP A 132 -27.40 16.99 -7.18
C ASP A 132 -27.28 15.80 -8.15
N LYS A 133 -27.33 16.07 -9.46
CA LYS A 133 -27.12 15.06 -10.51
C LYS A 133 -25.64 14.81 -10.80
N ALA A 134 -24.73 15.46 -10.08
CA ALA A 134 -23.31 15.26 -10.24
C ALA A 134 -22.91 13.82 -9.87
N THR A 135 -22.12 13.21 -10.74
CA THR A 135 -21.46 11.94 -10.47
C THR A 135 -20.01 12.17 -10.09
N THR A 136 -19.51 11.40 -9.14
CA THR A 136 -18.10 11.43 -8.72
C THR A 136 -17.46 10.07 -8.93
N ASN A 137 -16.20 10.05 -9.38
CA ASN A 137 -15.45 8.80 -9.51
C ASN A 137 -15.11 8.27 -8.11
N LYS A 138 -15.72 7.13 -7.74
CA LYS A 138 -15.44 6.43 -6.48
C LYS A 138 -14.94 5.02 -6.78
N PHE A 139 -14.08 4.51 -5.91
CA PHE A 139 -13.67 3.11 -5.95
C PHE A 139 -14.72 2.26 -5.23
N LEU A 140 -15.47 1.49 -5.99
CA LEU A 140 -16.39 0.50 -5.44
C LEU A 140 -15.64 -0.82 -5.32
N PHE A 141 -15.83 -1.51 -4.21
CA PHE A 141 -15.11 -2.75 -3.90
C PHE A 141 -16.07 -3.79 -3.32
N LEU A 142 -15.60 -5.05 -3.30
CA LEU A 142 -16.32 -6.14 -2.67
C LEU A 142 -16.52 -5.86 -1.16
N PRO A 143 -17.61 -6.32 -0.52
CA PRO A 143 -17.94 -5.88 0.84
C PRO A 143 -16.94 -6.35 1.90
N ARG A 144 -16.12 -7.36 1.61
CA ARG A 144 -15.04 -7.85 2.47
C ARG A 144 -13.70 -7.67 1.78
N SER A 145 -12.77 -6.99 2.46
CA SER A 145 -11.36 -6.98 2.08
C SER A 145 -10.75 -8.37 2.30
N LEU A 146 -9.78 -8.72 1.46
CA LEU A 146 -8.93 -9.87 1.66
C LEU A 146 -7.79 -9.50 2.62
N PHE A 147 -7.67 -10.22 3.73
CA PHE A 147 -6.54 -10.08 4.66
C PHE A 147 -5.59 -11.26 4.51
N VAL A 148 -4.34 -10.97 4.16
CA VAL A 148 -3.28 -11.97 3.97
C VAL A 148 -2.19 -11.74 5.02
N PRO A 149 -1.69 -12.78 5.71
CA PRO A 149 -0.53 -12.65 6.58
C PRO A 149 0.68 -12.13 5.80
N TYR A 150 1.52 -11.32 6.44
CA TYR A 150 2.77 -10.92 5.82
C TYR A 150 3.74 -12.10 5.79
N ASN A 151 4.25 -12.45 4.61
CA ASN A 151 5.26 -13.49 4.43
C ASN A 151 6.14 -13.11 3.24
N SER A 152 7.36 -12.65 3.48
CA SER A 152 8.27 -12.21 2.41
C SER A 152 8.84 -13.33 1.56
N GLN A 153 8.64 -14.59 1.94
CA GLN A 153 9.16 -15.75 1.20
C GLN A 153 8.32 -16.10 -0.02
N LEU A 154 7.07 -15.63 -0.08
CA LEU A 154 6.13 -15.95 -1.15
C LEU A 154 5.43 -14.68 -1.65
N PRO A 155 5.27 -14.49 -2.98
CA PRO A 155 4.44 -13.42 -3.50
C PRO A 155 2.96 -13.72 -3.24
N ILE A 156 2.17 -12.66 -3.09
CA ILE A 156 0.71 -12.76 -3.08
C ILE A 156 0.24 -12.65 -4.53
N VAL A 157 -0.41 -13.69 -5.05
CA VAL A 157 -0.88 -13.76 -6.44
C VAL A 157 -2.41 -13.72 -6.47
N ILE A 158 -2.98 -12.80 -7.25
CA ILE A 158 -4.43 -12.58 -7.36
C ILE A 158 -4.80 -12.46 -8.84
N TYR A 159 -5.77 -13.25 -9.29
CA TYR A 159 -6.37 -13.12 -10.62
C TYR A 159 -7.70 -12.39 -10.49
N THR A 160 -7.88 -11.33 -11.28
CA THR A 160 -9.14 -10.58 -11.34
C THR A 160 -9.64 -10.49 -12.77
N PRO A 161 -10.94 -10.28 -13.01
CA PRO A 161 -11.42 -9.89 -14.34
C PRO A 161 -10.71 -8.60 -14.80
N SER A 162 -10.48 -8.44 -16.10
CA SER A 162 -9.64 -7.35 -16.66
C SER A 162 -10.09 -5.92 -16.33
N ASP A 163 -11.36 -5.71 -15.98
CA ASP A 163 -11.91 -4.42 -15.57
C ASP A 163 -11.85 -4.17 -14.05
N ILE A 164 -11.38 -5.16 -13.29
CA ILE A 164 -11.25 -5.13 -11.83
C ILE A 164 -9.80 -4.87 -11.43
N GLN A 165 -9.65 -3.94 -10.49
CA GLN A 165 -8.40 -3.47 -9.91
C GLN A 165 -8.26 -3.96 -8.46
N ILE A 166 -7.04 -3.95 -7.96
CA ILE A 166 -6.75 -4.11 -6.53
C ILE A 166 -6.19 -2.80 -5.95
N ARG A 167 -6.50 -2.55 -4.68
CA ARG A 167 -5.78 -1.59 -3.84
C ARG A 167 -5.37 -2.31 -2.58
N TYR A 168 -4.22 -1.98 -2.02
CA TYR A 168 -3.69 -2.69 -0.87
C TYR A 168 -3.03 -1.73 0.10
N ARG A 169 -2.95 -2.14 1.37
CA ARG A 169 -2.20 -1.45 2.41
C ARG A 169 -1.65 -2.43 3.43
N LEU A 170 -0.56 -2.02 4.08
CA LEU A 170 0.03 -2.74 5.19
C LEU A 170 -0.70 -2.39 6.49
N TRP A 171 -1.00 -3.41 7.28
CA TRP A 171 -1.43 -3.31 8.65
C TRP A 171 -0.31 -3.76 9.57
N THR A 172 -0.19 -3.09 10.70
CA THR A 172 0.70 -3.48 11.79
C THR A 172 -0.08 -3.47 13.09
N THR A 173 0.21 -4.42 13.97
CA THR A 173 -0.29 -4.43 15.34
C THR A 173 0.75 -3.81 16.26
N THR A 174 0.36 -2.78 17.01
CA THR A 174 1.23 -2.06 17.95
C THR A 174 0.86 -2.28 19.41
N ALA A 175 -0.24 -2.99 19.68
CA ALA A 175 -0.77 -3.20 21.02
C ALA A 175 -0.63 -4.67 21.41
N GLU A 176 -0.31 -4.89 22.68
CA GLU A 176 -0.27 -6.22 23.27
C GLU A 176 -1.67 -6.79 23.43
N PHE A 177 -1.75 -8.12 23.43
CA PHE A 177 -2.98 -8.83 23.73
C PHE A 177 -3.48 -8.45 25.13
N GLN A 178 -4.80 -8.27 25.25
CA GLN A 178 -5.48 -8.07 26.53
C GLN A 178 -6.18 -9.37 26.92
N HIS A 179 -6.12 -9.69 28.20
CA HIS A 179 -6.89 -10.80 28.77
C HIS A 179 -8.31 -10.29 29.10
N SER A 180 -9.30 -11.18 28.98
CA SER A 180 -10.70 -10.88 29.31
C SER A 180 -11.06 -11.14 30.77
N GLU A 181 -10.07 -11.51 31.60
CA GLU A 181 -10.22 -11.94 32.99
C GLU A 181 -10.35 -10.75 33.95
#